data_AF-A0A8T1HW04-F1
#
_entry.id   AF-A0A8T1HW04-F1
#
_cell.length_a   1.000
_cell.length_b   1.000
_cell.length_c   1.000
_cell.angle_alpha   90.00
_cell.angle_beta   90.00
_cell.angle_gamma   90.00
#
_symmetry.space_group_name_H-M   'P 1'
#
loop_
_entity.id
_entity.type
_entity.pdbx_description
1 polymer ?
#
loop_
_entity_poly.entity_id
_entity_poly.type
_entity_poly.pdbx_seq_one_letter_code
_entity_poly.pdbx_strand_id
1 'polypeptide(L)'
;MLLMMMTTRESRDHYEKTLFSKWAQYVKYFKEISNNDNVNPISTLAAKYEDDALYKLIAQAERNAEMENHASYLQVEQTRYWIDKKNNPSEIFHLFQLDKMQSRKDIFSNPEFTAWVKYVDDLNTKYPDQPVSMTPTLAKYFAEGGLLQLM
;
A
#
# COMPACT_ATOMS: atom_id res chain seq x y z
N MET A 1 23.82 9.54 -7.02
CA MET A 1 24.69 10.73 -6.88
C MET A 1 24.19 11.74 -5.84
N LEU A 2 22.87 11.99 -5.67
CA LEU A 2 22.37 12.94 -4.64
C LEU A 2 22.47 12.43 -3.19
N LEU A 3 22.47 11.11 -2.96
CA LEU A 3 22.57 10.51 -1.62
C LEU A 3 23.96 10.64 -0.95
N MET A 4 25.03 10.97 -1.70
CA MET A 4 26.39 11.10 -1.15
C MET A 4 26.72 12.48 -0.58
N MET A 5 25.85 13.49 -0.72
CA MET A 5 26.13 14.87 -0.29
C MET A 5 25.60 15.25 1.10
N MET A 6 24.85 14.37 1.78
CA MET A 6 24.30 14.66 3.12
C MET A 6 25.13 13.98 4.21
N THR A 7 25.93 14.79 4.92
CA THR A 7 26.94 14.35 5.88
C THR A 7 26.38 13.99 7.26
N THR A 8 25.13 14.36 7.56
CA THR A 8 24.48 14.04 8.84
C THR A 8 23.16 13.28 8.64
N ARG A 9 22.80 12.44 9.61
CA ARG A 9 21.51 11.73 9.61
C ARG A 9 20.32 12.70 9.62
N GLU A 10 20.42 13.77 10.40
CA GLU A 10 19.36 14.76 10.54
C GLU A 10 19.11 15.55 9.23
N SER A 11 20.18 15.93 8.51
CA SER A 11 20.03 16.58 7.20
C SER A 11 19.41 15.64 6.16
N ARG A 12 19.76 14.35 6.21
CA ARG A 12 19.16 13.31 5.39
C ARG A 12 17.68 13.13 5.69
N ASP A 13 17.32 12.99 6.95
CA ASP A 13 15.94 12.81 7.40
C ASP A 13 15.08 14.02 6.99
N HIS A 14 15.58 15.25 7.14
CA HIS A 14 14.90 16.46 6.69
C HIS A 14 14.70 16.50 5.16
N TYR A 15 15.73 16.14 4.40
CA TYR A 15 15.67 16.13 2.94
C TYR A 15 14.70 15.07 2.41
N GLU A 16 14.71 13.87 2.97
CA GLU A 16 13.80 12.78 2.60
C GLU A 16 12.33 13.16 2.84
N LYS A 17 12.03 13.75 4.01
CA LYS A 17 10.71 14.33 4.30
C LYS A 17 10.29 15.37 3.26
N THR A 18 11.21 16.27 2.91
CA THR A 18 10.97 17.34 1.94
C THR A 18 10.66 16.80 0.55
N LEU A 19 11.41 15.78 0.09
CA LEU A 19 11.15 15.15 -1.20
C LEU A 19 9.83 14.38 -1.22
N PHE A 20 9.53 13.64 -0.16
CA PHE A 20 8.28 12.89 -0.02
C PHE A 20 7.06 13.82 -0.13
N SER A 21 7.07 14.93 0.63
CA SER A 21 5.97 15.91 0.60
C SER A 21 5.82 16.56 -0.78
N LYS A 22 6.93 16.95 -1.44
CA LYS A 22 6.87 17.51 -2.80
C LYS A 22 6.28 16.52 -3.80
N TRP A 23 6.62 15.24 -3.67
CA TRP A 23 6.09 14.22 -4.54
C TRP A 23 4.59 13.98 -4.29
N ALA A 24 4.15 13.90 -3.03
CA ALA A 24 2.73 13.79 -2.69
C ALA A 24 1.90 14.95 -3.25
N GLN A 25 2.41 16.17 -3.15
CA GLN A 25 1.80 17.36 -3.75
C GLN A 25 1.72 17.27 -5.27
N TYR A 26 2.76 16.74 -5.93
CA TYR A 26 2.74 16.51 -7.38
C TYR A 26 1.64 15.51 -7.79
N VAL A 27 1.51 14.38 -7.08
CA VAL A 27 0.44 13.40 -7.36
C VAL A 27 -0.93 14.06 -7.26
N LYS A 28 -1.16 14.79 -6.17
CA LYS A 28 -2.42 15.51 -5.94
C LYS A 28 -2.70 16.54 -7.03
N TYR A 29 -1.73 17.40 -7.33
CA TYR A 29 -1.86 18.42 -8.36
C TYR A 29 -2.14 17.81 -9.74
N PHE A 30 -1.41 16.75 -10.11
CA PHE A 30 -1.64 16.05 -11.38
C PHE A 30 -3.07 15.51 -11.47
N LYS A 31 -3.59 14.93 -10.39
CA LYS A 31 -4.96 14.40 -10.34
C LYS A 31 -6.01 15.51 -10.45
N GLU A 32 -5.79 16.65 -9.82
CA GLU A 32 -6.67 17.82 -9.91
C GLU A 32 -6.74 18.42 -11.32
N ILE A 33 -5.61 18.45 -12.06
CA ILE A 33 -5.57 19.09 -13.39
C ILE A 33 -5.88 18.15 -14.55
N SER A 34 -5.59 16.85 -14.41
CA SER A 34 -5.66 15.93 -15.55
C SER A 34 -7.08 15.51 -15.90
N ASN A 35 -8.02 15.59 -14.94
CA ASN A 35 -9.37 15.00 -15.04
C ASN A 35 -9.38 13.57 -15.62
N ASN A 36 -8.24 12.86 -15.54
CA ASN A 36 -8.03 11.58 -16.17
C ASN A 36 -7.70 10.56 -15.10
N ASP A 37 -8.74 9.85 -14.65
CA ASP A 37 -8.60 8.81 -13.64
C ASP A 37 -7.82 7.58 -14.12
N ASN A 38 -7.56 7.47 -15.43
CA ASN A 38 -6.79 6.36 -15.98
C ASN A 38 -5.27 6.51 -15.79
N VAL A 39 -4.80 7.71 -15.42
CA VAL A 39 -3.37 7.95 -15.18
C VAL A 39 -3.15 8.15 -13.69
N ASN A 40 -2.42 7.22 -13.10
CA ASN A 40 -2.00 7.31 -11.70
C ASN A 40 -0.50 7.64 -11.61
N PRO A 41 -0.11 8.83 -11.14
CA PRO A 41 1.29 9.24 -11.01
C PRO A 41 2.13 8.32 -10.11
N ILE A 42 1.51 7.55 -9.22
CA ILE A 42 2.18 6.53 -8.40
C ILE A 42 2.92 5.51 -9.26
N SER A 43 2.45 5.24 -10.48
CA SER A 43 3.13 4.38 -11.45
C SER A 43 4.60 4.77 -11.70
N THR A 44 4.95 6.06 -11.58
CA THR A 44 6.32 6.53 -11.73
C THR A 44 7.21 6.05 -10.59
N LEU A 45 6.70 6.02 -9.35
CA LEU A 45 7.42 5.44 -8.22
C LEU A 45 7.40 3.92 -8.26
N ALA A 46 6.27 3.30 -8.60
CA ALA A 46 6.18 1.84 -8.73
C ALA A 46 7.12 1.29 -9.83
N ALA A 47 7.49 2.10 -10.82
CA ALA A 47 8.50 1.75 -11.82
C ALA A 47 9.96 1.87 -11.31
N LYS A 48 10.18 2.52 -10.16
CA LYS A 48 11.51 2.74 -9.56
C LYS A 48 11.73 1.95 -8.29
N TYR A 49 10.67 1.70 -7.55
CA TYR A 49 10.65 0.98 -6.30
C TYR A 49 9.82 -0.29 -6.49
N GLU A 50 10.28 -1.39 -5.90
CA GLU A 50 9.41 -2.55 -5.71
C GLU A 50 8.19 -2.14 -4.87
N ASP A 51 7.01 -2.72 -5.15
CA ASP A 51 5.76 -2.37 -4.46
C ASP A 51 5.90 -2.47 -2.92
N ASP A 52 6.65 -3.47 -2.47
CA ASP A 52 6.99 -3.75 -1.08
C ASP A 52 7.79 -2.62 -0.42
N ALA A 53 8.72 -2.02 -1.16
CA ALA A 53 9.53 -0.90 -0.70
C ALA A 53 8.72 0.40 -0.69
N LEU A 54 7.89 0.61 -1.72
CA LEU A 54 7.05 1.80 -1.83
C LEU A 54 5.96 1.83 -0.74
N TYR A 55 5.28 0.70 -0.50
CA TYR A 55 4.28 0.60 0.57
C TYR A 55 4.90 0.87 1.95
N LYS A 56 6.05 0.27 2.26
CA LYS A 56 6.75 0.50 3.54
C LYS A 56 7.18 1.97 3.71
N LEU A 57 7.62 2.62 2.63
CA LEU A 57 7.98 4.04 2.66
C LEU A 57 6.76 4.91 3.01
N ILE A 58 5.62 4.66 2.38
CA ILE A 58 4.37 5.40 2.63
C ILE A 58 3.88 5.12 4.06
N ALA A 59 3.80 3.87 4.48
CA ALA A 59 3.37 3.48 5.83
C ALA A 59 4.29 4.05 6.93
N GLN A 60 5.59 4.19 6.66
CA GLN A 60 6.51 4.87 7.58
C GLN A 60 6.23 6.36 7.65
N ALA A 61 5.92 7.00 6.52
CA ALA A 61 5.58 8.41 6.47
C ALA A 61 4.24 8.72 7.17
N GLU A 62 3.27 7.80 7.16
CA GLU A 62 2.01 7.92 7.91
C GLU A 62 2.23 8.03 9.42
N ARG A 63 3.29 7.42 9.97
CA ARG A 63 3.62 7.51 11.40
C ARG A 63 4.20 8.86 11.80
N ASN A 64 4.49 9.73 10.84
CA ASN A 64 4.99 11.07 11.09
C ASN A 64 3.86 12.09 10.93
N ALA A 65 3.52 12.79 12.02
CA ALA A 65 2.41 13.76 12.03
C ALA A 65 2.53 14.88 10.97
N GLU A 66 3.74 15.26 10.54
CA GLU A 66 3.94 16.28 9.50
C GLU A 66 3.61 15.74 8.10
N MET A 67 3.70 14.42 7.91
CA MET A 67 3.55 13.75 6.62
C MET A 67 2.27 12.93 6.51
N GLU A 68 1.57 12.65 7.62
CA GLU A 68 0.38 11.80 7.69
C GLU A 68 -0.61 12.07 6.57
N ASN A 69 -1.08 13.31 6.41
CA ASN A 69 -2.04 13.68 5.36
C ASN A 69 -1.53 13.38 3.93
N HIS A 70 -0.24 13.63 3.68
CA HIS A 70 0.37 13.36 2.37
C HIS A 70 0.52 11.85 2.15
N ALA A 71 0.95 11.13 3.18
CA ALA A 71 1.18 9.70 3.12
C ALA A 71 -0.14 8.93 2.96
N SER A 72 -1.19 9.27 3.70
CA SER A 72 -2.50 8.63 3.54
C SER A 72 -3.13 8.93 2.18
N TYR A 73 -2.94 10.13 1.63
CA TYR A 73 -3.35 10.40 0.26
C TYR A 73 -2.62 9.47 -0.74
N LEU A 74 -1.30 9.31 -0.58
CA LEU A 74 -0.52 8.42 -1.42
C LEU A 74 -0.89 6.94 -1.25
N GLN A 75 -1.24 6.50 -0.04
CA GLN A 75 -1.69 5.13 0.23
C GLN A 75 -3.01 4.83 -0.49
N VAL A 76 -3.94 5.80 -0.54
CA VAL A 76 -5.17 5.69 -1.32
C VAL A 76 -4.87 5.58 -2.82
N GLU A 77 -4.02 6.45 -3.35
CA GLU A 77 -3.66 6.39 -4.77
C GLU A 77 -2.87 5.11 -5.10
N GLN A 78 -2.08 4.56 -4.18
CA GLN A 78 -1.35 3.32 -4.39
C GLN A 78 -2.31 2.13 -4.47
N THR A 79 -3.33 2.12 -3.60
CA THR A 79 -4.38 1.11 -3.61
C THR A 79 -5.18 1.15 -4.92
N ARG A 80 -5.53 2.35 -5.41
CA ARG A 80 -6.17 2.51 -6.73
C ARG A 80 -5.30 2.00 -7.86
N TYR A 81 -4.00 2.31 -7.82
CA TYR A 81 -3.06 1.81 -8.82
C TYR A 81 -3.03 0.27 -8.85
N TRP A 82 -3.00 -0.40 -7.70
CA TRP A 82 -3.07 -1.87 -7.64
C TRP A 82 -4.39 -2.44 -8.15
N ILE A 83 -5.51 -1.74 -7.93
CA ILE A 83 -6.81 -2.12 -8.52
C ILE A 83 -6.75 -1.99 -10.04
N ASP A 84 -6.23 -0.88 -10.56
CA ASP A 84 -6.11 -0.64 -12.01
C ASP A 84 -5.25 -1.70 -12.70
N LYS A 85 -4.20 -2.16 -12.03
CA LYS A 85 -3.30 -3.21 -12.50
C LYS A 85 -3.81 -4.63 -12.27
N LYS A 86 -4.94 -4.79 -11.56
CA LYS A 86 -5.48 -6.10 -11.16
C LYS A 86 -4.44 -6.93 -10.39
N ASN A 87 -3.69 -6.29 -9.50
CA ASN A 87 -2.69 -7.00 -8.69
C ASN A 87 -3.35 -8.15 -7.92
N ASN A 88 -2.58 -9.20 -7.66
CA ASN A 88 -3.13 -10.39 -7.03
C ASN A 88 -3.49 -10.09 -5.56
N PRO A 89 -4.73 -10.40 -5.11
CA PRO A 89 -5.10 -10.24 -3.70
C PRO A 89 -4.12 -10.88 -2.71
N SER A 90 -3.50 -12.02 -3.03
CA SER A 90 -2.50 -12.66 -2.17
C SER A 90 -1.22 -11.82 -2.02
N GLU A 91 -0.83 -11.07 -3.06
CA GLU A 91 0.32 -10.16 -3.00
C GLU A 91 -0.02 -8.93 -2.16
N ILE A 92 -1.22 -8.36 -2.33
CA ILE A 92 -1.67 -7.22 -1.50
C ILE A 92 -1.80 -7.64 -0.02
N PHE A 93 -2.24 -8.87 0.25
CA PHE A 93 -2.26 -9.43 1.60
C PHE A 93 -0.87 -9.47 2.24
N HIS A 94 0.17 -9.83 1.47
CA HIS A 94 1.56 -9.81 1.91
C HIS A 94 2.09 -8.39 2.13
N LEU A 95 1.76 -7.46 1.23
CA LEU A 95 2.15 -6.06 1.34
C LEU A 95 1.64 -5.46 2.65
N PHE A 96 0.40 -5.75 3.00
CA PHE A 96 -0.23 -5.35 4.28
C PHE A 96 0.29 -6.15 5.49
N GLN A 97 1.29 -7.03 5.28
CA GLN A 97 1.96 -7.83 6.30
C GLN A 97 1.02 -8.74 7.09
N LEU A 98 -0.15 -9.05 6.52
CA LEU A 98 -1.17 -9.87 7.18
C LEU A 98 -0.70 -11.32 7.35
N ASP A 99 0.13 -11.81 6.43
CA ASP A 99 0.76 -13.13 6.49
C ASP A 99 1.83 -13.26 7.59
N LYS A 100 2.35 -12.13 8.09
CA LYS A 100 3.38 -12.05 9.13
C LYS A 100 2.81 -11.84 10.54
N MET A 101 1.48 -11.85 10.69
CA MET A 101 0.84 -11.71 12.00
C MET A 101 1.23 -12.86 12.93
N GLN A 102 1.60 -12.51 14.17
CA GLN A 102 1.98 -13.49 15.19
C GLN A 102 0.81 -14.36 15.65
N SER A 103 -0.39 -13.76 15.70
CA SER A 103 -1.61 -14.41 16.15
C SER A 103 -2.63 -14.41 15.02
N ARG A 104 -2.90 -15.60 14.45
CA ARG A 104 -3.80 -15.73 13.30
C ARG A 104 -5.27 -15.52 13.64
N LYS A 105 -5.64 -15.78 14.90
CA LYS A 105 -7.01 -15.56 15.42
C LYS A 105 -7.39 -14.07 15.49
N ASP A 106 -6.41 -13.18 15.61
CA ASP A 106 -6.66 -11.75 15.79
C ASP A 106 -6.76 -11.01 14.44
N ILE A 107 -6.64 -11.72 13.31
CA ILE A 107 -6.69 -11.13 11.97
C ILE A 107 -7.97 -10.34 11.72
N PHE A 108 -9.12 -10.83 12.20
CA PHE A 108 -10.42 -10.19 12.00
C PHE A 108 -10.56 -8.85 12.73
N SER A 109 -9.71 -8.58 13.72
CA SER A 109 -9.65 -7.30 14.42
C SER A 109 -8.55 -6.38 13.88
N ASN A 110 -7.77 -6.82 12.89
CA ASN A 110 -6.72 -6.01 12.29
C ASN A 110 -7.32 -5.02 11.27
N PRO A 111 -7.08 -3.70 11.39
CA PRO A 111 -7.56 -2.73 10.41
C PRO A 111 -7.00 -2.97 9.00
N GLU A 112 -5.77 -3.47 8.87
CA GLU A 112 -5.18 -3.83 7.57
C GLU A 112 -5.95 -4.98 6.90
N PHE A 113 -6.51 -5.90 7.68
CA PHE A 113 -7.35 -6.96 7.15
C PHE A 113 -8.65 -6.38 6.56
N THR A 114 -9.25 -5.41 7.26
CA THR A 114 -10.43 -4.69 6.76
C THR A 114 -10.11 -3.94 5.47
N ALA A 115 -8.94 -3.28 5.40
CA ALA A 115 -8.48 -2.60 4.19
C ALA A 115 -8.26 -3.57 3.03
N TRP A 116 -7.70 -4.76 3.30
CA TRP A 116 -7.51 -5.81 2.28
C TRP A 116 -8.82 -6.38 1.76
N VAL A 117 -9.80 -6.65 2.63
CA VAL A 117 -11.16 -7.06 2.21
C VAL A 117 -11.77 -6.01 1.29
N LYS A 118 -11.69 -4.74 1.70
CA LYS A 118 -12.16 -3.62 0.88
C LYS A 118 -11.45 -3.55 -0.48
N TYR A 119 -10.13 -3.79 -0.54
CA TYR A 119 -9.40 -3.84 -1.81
C TYR A 119 -9.97 -4.91 -2.75
N VAL A 120 -10.24 -6.11 -2.25
CA VAL A 120 -10.79 -7.20 -3.07
C VAL A 120 -12.21 -6.88 -3.54
N ASP A 121 -13.03 -6.28 -2.67
CA ASP A 121 -14.38 -5.83 -3.03
C ASP A 121 -14.37 -4.73 -4.10
N ASP A 122 -13.50 -3.73 -3.96
CA ASP A 122 -13.36 -2.63 -4.91
C ASP A 122 -12.81 -3.15 -6.26
N LEU A 123 -11.88 -4.12 -6.24
CA LEU A 123 -11.37 -4.80 -7.44
C LEU A 123 -12.47 -5.56 -8.18
N ASN A 124 -13.29 -6.33 -7.46
CA ASN A 124 -14.42 -7.07 -8.03
C ASN A 124 -15.52 -6.14 -8.54
N THR A 125 -15.75 -5.02 -7.87
CA THR A 125 -16.68 -3.98 -8.31
C THR A 125 -16.22 -3.36 -9.63
N LYS A 126 -14.92 -3.14 -9.80
CA LYS A 126 -14.36 -2.58 -11.05
C LYS A 126 -14.33 -3.59 -12.20
N TYR A 127 -14.16 -4.88 -11.90
CA TYR A 127 -14.07 -5.95 -12.91
C TYR A 127 -15.07 -7.08 -12.65
N PRO A 128 -16.38 -6.82 -12.82
CA PRO A 128 -17.44 -7.78 -12.48
C PRO A 128 -17.40 -9.05 -13.34
N ASP A 129 -16.83 -8.99 -14.56
CA ASP A 129 -16.74 -10.14 -15.46
C ASP A 129 -15.62 -11.12 -15.08
N GLN A 130 -14.73 -10.74 -14.16
CA GLN A 130 -13.56 -11.54 -13.74
C GLN A 130 -13.35 -11.43 -12.22
N PRO A 131 -14.34 -11.86 -11.40
CA PRO A 131 -14.23 -11.72 -9.96
C PRO A 131 -13.12 -12.61 -9.40
N VAL A 132 -12.39 -12.07 -8.44
CA VAL A 132 -11.38 -12.76 -7.65
C VAL A 132 -11.95 -13.17 -6.30
N SER A 133 -11.57 -14.37 -5.84
CA SER A 133 -12.00 -14.89 -4.54
C SER A 133 -10.94 -14.63 -3.47
N MET A 134 -11.39 -14.29 -2.26
CA MET A 134 -10.54 -14.20 -1.06
C MET A 134 -10.15 -15.58 -0.51
N THR A 135 -10.93 -16.62 -0.83
CA THR A 135 -10.83 -17.96 -0.22
C THR A 135 -9.44 -18.58 -0.34
N PRO A 136 -8.73 -18.56 -1.49
CA PRO A 136 -7.41 -19.17 -1.59
C PRO A 136 -6.39 -18.54 -0.65
N THR A 137 -6.38 -17.21 -0.54
CA THR A 137 -5.49 -16.47 0.36
C THR A 137 -5.77 -16.81 1.82
N LEU A 138 -7.05 -16.78 2.23
CA LEU A 138 -7.46 -17.08 3.61
C LEU A 138 -7.21 -18.55 3.98
N ALA A 139 -7.54 -19.48 3.08
CA ALA A 139 -7.32 -20.91 3.29
C ALA A 139 -5.83 -21.21 3.48
N LYS A 140 -4.97 -20.62 2.64
CA LYS A 140 -3.51 -20.73 2.79
C LYS A 140 -3.05 -20.15 4.13
N TYR A 141 -3.50 -18.95 4.46
CA TYR A 141 -3.16 -18.29 5.73
C TYR A 141 -3.51 -19.15 6.95
N PHE A 142 -4.73 -19.69 7.03
CA PHE A 142 -5.11 -20.51 8.19
C PHE A 142 -4.46 -21.90 8.18
N ALA A 143 -4.24 -22.51 7.01
CA ALA A 143 -3.55 -23.79 6.90
C ALA A 143 -2.10 -23.73 7.38
N GLU A 144 -1.37 -22.67 7.04
CA GLU A 144 0.02 -22.44 7.50
C GLU A 144 0.12 -22.16 9.00
N GLY A 145 -0.98 -21.88 9.71
CA GLY A 145 -1.02 -21.77 11.16
C GLY A 145 -1.28 -23.09 11.89
N GLY A 146 -1.63 -24.14 11.15
CA GLY A 146 -2.19 -25.38 11.70
C GLY A 146 -3.66 -25.21 12.13
N LEU A 147 -4.46 -26.26 11.90
CA LEU A 147 -5.90 -26.33 12.23
C LEU A 147 -6.24 -26.06 13.71
N LEU A 148 -5.24 -26.02 14.60
CA LEU A 148 -5.41 -25.92 16.05
C LEU A 148 -5.67 -24.51 16.58
N GLN A 149 -5.66 -23.47 15.74
CA GLN A 149 -5.89 -22.08 16.18
C GLN A 149 -7.30 -21.53 15.87
N LEU A 150 -8.16 -22.33 15.24
CA LEU A 150 -9.56 -21.98 14.93
C LEU A 150 -10.59 -22.65 15.88
N MET A 151 -10.13 -23.50 16.82
CA MET A 151 -10.94 -24.13 17.87
C MET A 151 -10.65 -23.47 19.22
#